data_AF-A0A1H6BVF0-F1
#
_entry.id   AF-A0A1H6BVF0-F1
#
_cell.length_a   1.000
_cell.length_b   1.000
_cell.length_c   1.000
_cell.angle_alpha   90.00
_cell.angle_beta   90.00
_cell.angle_gamma   90.00
#
_symmetry.space_group_name_H-M   'P 1'
#
loop_
_entity.id
_entity.type
_entity.pdbx_description
1 polymer ?
#
loop_
_entity_poly.entity_id
_entity_poly.type
_entity_poly.pdbx_seq_one_letter_code
_entity_poly.pdbx_strand_id
1 'polypeptide(L)' 'MPVQVTINFQNAGPHTIWAKLAVRLGREPTRQEAADEVRRILSEASGK' A
#
# COMPACT_ATOMS: atom_id res chain seq x y z
N MET A 1 -0.93 23.74 29.17
CA MET A 1 0.23 23.11 28.53
C MET A 1 -0.30 22.23 27.39
N PRO A 2 0.05 22.47 26.12
CA PRO A 2 -0.44 21.61 25.04
C PRO A 2 0.27 20.25 25.09
N VAL A 3 -0.50 19.17 24.97
CA VAL A 3 0.02 17.79 24.87
C VAL A 3 0.29 17.50 23.41
N GLN A 4 1.52 17.13 23.08
CA GLN A 4 1.90 16.73 21.73
C GLN A 4 1.56 15.25 21.53
N VAL A 5 0.59 14.97 20.66
CA VAL A 5 0.18 13.61 20.31
C VAL A 5 0.82 13.24 18.97
N THR A 6 1.73 12.28 19.00
CA THR A 6 2.33 11.69 17.78
C THR A 6 1.51 10.48 17.36
N ILE A 7 0.87 10.55 16.20
CA ILE A 7 0.09 9.43 15.65
C ILE A 7 0.95 8.72 14.60
N ASN A 8 1.38 7.50 14.91
CA ASN A 8 2.15 6.66 13.99
C ASN A 8 1.21 5.67 13.28
N PHE A 9 1.04 5.84 11.98
CA PHE A 9 0.38 4.84 11.13
C PHE A 9 1.43 3.85 10.63
N GLN A 10 1.48 2.66 11.23
CA GLN A 10 2.32 1.56 10.74
C GLN A 10 1.53 0.70 9.74
N ASN A 11 2.02 0.63 8.50
CA ASN A 11 1.49 -0.25 7.47
C ASN A 11 2.55 -1.32 7.11
N ALA A 12 2.94 -2.13 8.10
CA ALA A 12 4.08 -3.06 8.00
C ALA A 12 3.68 -4.54 7.80
N GLY A 13 2.40 -4.83 7.59
CA GLY A 13 1.92 -6.21 7.45
C GLY A 13 2.26 -6.81 6.06
N PRO A 14 2.55 -8.13 5.98
CA PRO A 14 2.82 -8.83 4.72
C PRO A 14 1.59 -8.89 3.79
N HIS A 15 0.41 -8.54 4.30
CA HIS A 15 -0.84 -8.52 3.56
C HIS A 15 -1.09 -7.20 2.81
N THR A 16 -0.25 -6.18 3.01
CA THR A 16 -0.38 -4.92 2.29
C THR A 16 -0.16 -5.11 0.80
N ILE A 17 -0.82 -4.29 0.00
CA ILE A 17 -0.61 -4.24 -1.46
C ILE A 17 0.88 -3.99 -1.76
N TRP A 18 1.51 -3.11 -0.98
CA TRP A 18 2.95 -2.83 -1.06
C TRP A 18 3.81 -4.09 -0.84
N ALA A 19 3.61 -4.81 0.26
CA ALA A 19 4.39 -6.01 0.55
C ALA A 19 4.17 -7.12 -0.50
N LYS A 20 2.92 -7.32 -0.93
CA LYS A 20 2.59 -8.27 -2.00
C LYS A 20 3.27 -7.89 -3.31
N LEU A 21 3.27 -6.60 -3.65
CA LEU A 21 3.90 -6.10 -4.87
C LEU A 21 5.43 -6.21 -4.79
N ALA A 22 6.03 -5.93 -3.63
CA ALA A 22 7.45 -6.10 -3.39
C ALA A 22 7.91 -7.55 -3.59
N VAL A 23 7.14 -8.52 -3.06
CA VAL A 23 7.39 -9.96 -3.25
C VAL A 23 7.29 -10.35 -4.73
N ARG A 24 6.30 -9.82 -5.46
CA ARG A 24 6.13 -10.11 -6.90
C ARG A 24 7.24 -9.52 -7.76
N LEU A 25 7.75 -8.34 -7.41
CA LEU A 25 8.79 -7.63 -8.17
C LEU A 25 10.21 -8.06 -7.78
N GLY A 26 10.39 -8.68 -6.61
CA GLY A 26 11.72 -8.98 -6.06
C GLY A 26 12.51 -7.73 -5.64
N ARG A 27 11.86 -6.57 -5.59
CA ARG A 27 12.42 -5.29 -5.16
C ARG A 27 11.35 -4.43 -4.53
N GLU A 28 11.76 -3.33 -3.88
CA GLU A 28 10.80 -2.34 -3.41
C GLU A 28 10.03 -1.71 -4.59
N PRO A 29 8.70 -1.69 -4.55
CA PRO A 29 7.89 -1.04 -5.57
C PRO A 29 8.00 0.47 -5.45
N THR A 30 7.79 1.16 -6.56
CA THR A 30 7.62 2.61 -6.56
C THR A 30 6.21 2.98 -6.11
N ARG A 31 6.03 4.24 -5.67
CA ARG A 31 4.70 4.77 -5.34
C ARG A 31 3.71 4.67 -6.51
N GLN A 32 4.21 4.86 -7.74
CA GLN A 32 3.40 4.76 -8.95
C GLN A 32 2.92 3.32 -9.17
N GLU A 33 3.82 2.34 -9.10
CA GLU A 33 3.48 0.92 -9.24
C GLU A 33 2.47 0.46 -8.18
N ALA A 34 2.63 0.92 -6.93
CA ALA A 34 1.67 0.62 -5.87
C ALA A 34 0.29 1.24 -6.14
N ALA A 35 0.25 2.48 -6.66
CA ALA A 35 -1.00 3.15 -7.02
C ALA A 35 -1.70 2.46 -8.20
N ASP A 36 -0.94 2.01 -9.20
CA ASP A 36 -1.48 1.28 -10.35
C ASP A 36 -2.03 -0.09 -9.95
N GLU A 37 -1.37 -0.78 -9.01
CA GLU A 37 -1.89 -2.03 -8.46
C GLU A 37 -3.21 -1.82 -7.69
N VAL A 38 -3.32 -0.73 -6.92
CA VAL A 38 -4.60 -0.36 -6.27
C VAL A 38 -5.69 -0.10 -7.32
N ARG A 39 -5.38 0.66 -8.38
CA ARG A 39 -6.35 0.94 -9.47
C ARG A 39 -6.79 -0.34 -10.17
N ARG A 40 -5.87 -1.27 -10.43
CA ARG A 40 -6.17 -2.59 -11.01
C ARG A 40 -7.16 -3.36 -10.13
N ILE A 41 -6.87 -3.48 -8.83
CA ILE A 41 -7.73 -4.19 -7.87
C ILE A 41 -9.13 -3.56 -7.79
N LEU A 42 -9.20 -2.22 -7.75
CA LEU A 42 -10.49 -1.51 -7.73
C LEU A 42 -11.27 -1.72 -9.03
N SER A 43 -10.60 -1.70 -10.19
CA SER A 43 -11.22 -1.98 -11.49
C SER A 43 -11.81 -3.38 -11.53
N GLU A 44 -11.03 -4.39 -11.12
CA GLU A 44 -11.46 -5.80 -11.06
C GLU A 44 -12.64 -5.99 -10.10
N ALA A 45 -12.60 -5.35 -8.92
CA ALA A 45 -13.69 -5.40 -7.95
C ALA A 45 -14.96 -4.70 -8.44
N SER A 46 -14.82 -3.64 -9.25
CA SER A 46 -15.95 -2.88 -9.79
C SER A 46 -16.63 -3.55 -10.99
N GLY A 47 -16.10 -4.67 -11.50
CA GLY A 47 -16.75 -5.49 -12.52
C GLY A 47 -16.99 -4.78 -13.86
N LYS A 48 -16.13 -3.83 -14.23
CA LYS A 48 -16.16 -3.17 -15.54
C LYS A 48 -15.28 -3.89 -16.55
#